data_AF-A0A0A1SM82-F1
#
_entry.id   AF-A0A0A1SM82-F1
#
_cell.length_a   1.000
_cell.length_b   1.000
_cell.length_c   1.000
_cell.angle_alpha   90.00
_cell.angle_beta   90.00
_cell.angle_gamma   90.00
#
_symmetry.space_group_name_H-M   'P 1'
#
loop_
_entity.id
_entity.type
_entity.pdbx_description
1 polymer ?
#
loop_
_entity_poly.entity_id
_entity_poly.type
_entity_poly.pdbx_seq_one_letter_code
_entity_poly.pdbx_strand_id
1 'polypeptide(L)'
;MATTSPSPVASGLKNQLSMSDFEMEASSIETSSRIRTLRAINALRSALTWLSIVLAVVVLGVSADALDTYYATSVGPEFFLQLWPAQFDVRPTQAFVAGSVVVLVANLVAQVLGEIRAPARYPYRGMYAVAGSLVGFIGALVAIGFYYSVNASTSIDTLQSWSCRWEHVAMGSRPHFGTLCKESKAGLALATLLVPLQIIVLGVACFQATLDRKVGHLPLKRG
;
A
#
# COMPACT_ATOMS: atom_id res chain seq x y z
N MET A 1 46.22 72.26 6.26
CA MET A 1 44.93 71.80 6.81
C MET A 1 44.23 71.03 5.70
N ALA A 2 44.40 69.70 5.66
CA ALA A 2 43.85 68.84 4.61
C ALA A 2 42.66 68.09 5.20
N THR A 3 41.47 68.35 4.68
CA THR A 3 40.23 67.67 5.04
C THR A 3 40.06 66.44 4.14
N THR A 4 40.29 65.25 4.69
CA THR A 4 39.93 63.98 4.06
C THR A 4 38.42 63.75 4.19
N SER A 5 37.71 63.86 3.07
CA SER A 5 36.29 63.48 2.94
C SER A 5 36.14 61.96 2.88
N PRO A 6 35.17 61.33 3.57
CA PRO A 6 34.98 59.88 3.54
C PRO A 6 34.30 59.45 2.24
N SER A 7 34.92 58.51 1.56
CA SER A 7 34.49 57.91 0.29
C SER A 7 33.14 57.16 0.39
N PRO A 8 32.21 57.29 -0.58
CA PRO A 8 30.84 56.72 -0.57
C PRO A 8 30.74 55.21 -0.82
N VAL A 9 31.87 54.48 -0.83
CA VAL A 9 31.94 53.08 -1.29
C VAL A 9 31.45 52.07 -0.22
N ALA A 10 31.45 52.44 1.06
CA ALA A 10 31.08 51.55 2.16
C ALA A 10 29.57 51.24 2.23
N SER A 11 28.73 52.15 1.77
CA SER A 11 27.26 52.04 1.86
C SER A 11 26.69 51.05 0.85
N GLY A 12 27.28 50.97 -0.35
CA GLY A 12 26.85 50.02 -1.39
C GLY A 12 27.16 48.56 -1.03
N LEU A 13 28.32 48.31 -0.41
CA LEU A 13 28.73 46.96 -0.01
C LEU A 13 27.88 46.41 1.14
N LYS A 14 27.53 47.27 2.11
CA LYS A 14 26.63 46.91 3.24
C LYS A 14 25.22 46.55 2.76
N ASN A 15 24.68 47.30 1.80
CA ASN A 15 23.35 47.00 1.25
C ASN A 15 23.32 45.69 0.45
N GLN A 16 24.39 45.38 -0.29
CA GLN A 16 24.54 44.12 -1.01
C GLN A 16 24.67 42.91 -0.07
N LEU A 17 25.46 43.03 1.00
CA LEU A 17 25.61 41.98 2.01
C LEU A 17 24.28 41.73 2.75
N SER A 18 23.61 42.80 3.17
CA SER A 18 22.30 42.71 3.84
C SER A 18 21.20 42.11 2.96
N MET A 19 21.25 42.32 1.64
CA MET A 19 20.30 41.75 0.69
C MET A 19 20.58 40.26 0.42
N SER A 20 21.85 39.87 0.30
CA SER A 20 22.25 38.47 0.12
C SER A 20 21.91 37.61 1.35
N ASP A 21 22.11 38.15 2.56
CA ASP A 21 21.77 37.45 3.80
C ASP A 21 20.25 37.25 3.93
N PHE A 22 19.45 38.25 3.52
CA PHE A 22 17.99 38.14 3.48
C PHE A 22 17.48 37.15 2.43
N GLU A 23 18.07 37.12 1.22
CA GLU A 23 17.74 36.12 0.19
C GLU A 23 18.14 34.70 0.63
N MET A 24 19.28 34.56 1.31
CA MET A 24 19.72 33.28 1.87
C MET A 24 18.79 32.81 2.97
N GLU A 25 18.38 33.70 3.88
CA GLU A 25 17.47 33.38 4.98
C GLU A 25 16.07 33.00 4.45
N ALA A 26 15.51 33.77 3.50
CA ALA A 26 14.25 33.47 2.84
C ALA A 26 14.28 32.09 2.13
N SER A 27 15.37 31.78 1.41
CA SER A 27 15.55 30.49 0.76
C SER A 27 15.71 29.33 1.75
N SER A 28 16.33 29.58 2.91
CA SER A 28 16.54 28.58 3.96
C SER A 28 15.23 28.20 4.67
N ILE A 29 14.36 29.19 4.94
CA ILE A 29 13.04 28.99 5.54
C ILE A 29 12.13 28.22 4.58
N GLU A 30 12.14 28.58 3.29
CA GLU A 30 11.36 27.89 2.27
C GLU A 30 11.84 26.43 2.09
N THR A 31 13.15 26.20 2.07
CA THR A 31 13.75 24.86 1.95
C THR A 31 13.42 23.99 3.17
N SER A 32 13.51 24.53 4.38
CA SER A 32 13.21 23.82 5.63
C SER A 32 11.75 23.36 5.69
N SER A 33 10.79 24.23 5.29
CA SER A 33 9.37 23.89 5.26
C SER A 33 9.07 22.76 4.27
N ARG A 34 9.65 22.80 3.06
CA ARG A 34 9.52 21.75 2.04
C ARG A 34 10.09 20.41 2.52
N ILE A 35 11.26 20.43 3.17
CA ILE A 35 11.88 19.22 3.74
C ILE A 35 10.98 18.60 4.84
N ARG A 36 10.35 19.42 5.69
CA ARG A 36 9.42 18.94 6.73
C ARG A 36 8.20 18.27 6.09
N THR A 37 7.63 18.88 5.05
CA THR A 37 6.49 18.32 4.30
C THR A 37 6.86 17.01 3.62
N LEU A 38 8.02 16.92 2.95
CA LEU A 38 8.50 15.68 2.32
C LEU A 38 8.71 14.56 3.35
N ARG A 39 9.25 14.88 4.53
CA ARG A 39 9.38 13.91 5.63
C ARG A 39 8.02 13.41 6.12
N ALA A 40 7.05 14.31 6.30
CA ALA A 40 5.69 13.94 6.71
C ALA A 40 5.00 13.05 5.65
N ILE A 41 5.10 13.38 4.37
CA ILE A 41 4.56 12.59 3.27
C ILE A 41 5.21 11.20 3.22
N ASN A 42 6.53 11.12 3.35
CA ASN A 42 7.23 9.84 3.34
C ASN A 42 6.86 8.96 4.55
N ALA A 43 6.69 9.57 5.74
CA ALA A 43 6.24 8.87 6.93
C ALA A 43 4.81 8.34 6.76
N LEU A 44 3.89 9.17 6.25
CA LEU A 44 2.52 8.78 5.95
C LEU A 44 2.46 7.64 4.93
N ARG A 45 3.19 7.75 3.82
CA ARG A 45 3.29 6.69 2.81
C ARG A 45 3.78 5.38 3.43
N SER A 46 4.84 5.44 4.22
CA SER A 46 5.40 4.26 4.89
C SER A 46 4.38 3.61 5.83
N ALA A 47 3.68 4.42 6.65
CA ALA A 47 2.65 3.93 7.56
C ALA A 47 1.49 3.25 6.82
N LEU A 48 1.00 3.87 5.74
CA LEU A 48 -0.06 3.30 4.90
C LEU A 48 0.39 2.01 4.20
N THR A 49 1.65 1.95 3.76
CA THR A 49 2.24 0.76 3.15
C THR A 49 2.31 -0.39 4.16
N TRP A 50 2.79 -0.13 5.38
CA TRP A 50 2.81 -1.12 6.46
C TRP A 50 1.41 -1.60 6.85
N LEU A 51 0.45 -0.68 6.93
CA LEU A 51 -0.95 -1.04 7.13
C LEU A 51 -1.45 -1.98 6.03
N SER A 52 -1.12 -1.70 4.77
CA SER A 52 -1.50 -2.57 3.65
C SER A 52 -0.88 -3.96 3.73
N ILE A 53 0.37 -4.07 4.20
CA ILE A 53 1.05 -5.36 4.42
C ILE A 53 0.34 -6.14 5.51
N VAL A 54 0.05 -5.51 6.65
CA VAL A 54 -0.65 -6.18 7.77
C VAL A 54 -2.02 -6.69 7.33
N LEU A 55 -2.79 -5.86 6.62
CA LEU A 55 -4.08 -6.27 6.09
C LEU A 55 -3.97 -7.43 5.09
N ALA A 56 -2.96 -7.41 4.20
CA ALA A 56 -2.71 -8.51 3.28
C ALA A 56 -2.35 -9.81 4.01
N VAL A 57 -1.54 -9.76 5.07
CA VAL A 57 -1.23 -10.95 5.91
C VAL A 57 -2.50 -11.52 6.52
N VAL A 58 -3.38 -10.67 7.06
CA VAL A 58 -4.63 -11.15 7.68
C VAL A 58 -5.54 -11.79 6.63
N VAL A 59 -5.73 -11.15 5.47
CA VAL A 59 -6.51 -11.73 4.35
C VAL A 59 -5.92 -13.05 3.90
N LEU A 60 -4.60 -13.14 3.74
CA LEU A 60 -3.91 -14.37 3.39
C LEU A 60 -4.15 -15.48 4.42
N GLY A 61 -4.02 -15.16 5.70
CA GLY A 61 -4.22 -16.13 6.79
C GLY A 61 -5.63 -16.69 6.82
N VAL A 62 -6.65 -15.83 6.83
CA VAL A 62 -8.06 -16.30 6.91
C VAL A 62 -8.49 -17.05 5.65
N SER A 63 -8.00 -16.64 4.47
CA SER A 63 -8.32 -17.33 3.22
C SER A 63 -7.56 -18.65 3.05
N ALA A 64 -6.32 -18.73 3.53
CA ALA A 64 -5.53 -19.95 3.54
C ALA A 64 -6.11 -20.99 4.52
N ASP A 65 -6.50 -20.59 5.74
CA ASP A 65 -7.12 -21.50 6.71
C ASP A 65 -8.45 -22.08 6.20
N ALA A 66 -9.29 -21.24 5.58
CA ALA A 66 -10.53 -21.68 4.96
C ALA A 66 -10.27 -22.70 3.83
N LEU A 67 -9.23 -22.48 3.03
CA LEU A 67 -8.87 -23.36 1.93
C LEU A 67 -8.25 -24.68 2.41
N ASP A 68 -7.42 -24.64 3.46
CA ASP A 68 -6.86 -25.82 4.11
C ASP A 68 -7.99 -26.69 4.71
N THR A 69 -8.92 -26.05 5.43
CA THR A 69 -10.09 -26.75 5.99
C THR A 69 -10.93 -27.40 4.89
N TYR A 70 -11.14 -26.72 3.75
CA TYR A 70 -11.83 -27.31 2.61
C TYR A 70 -11.11 -28.55 2.08
N TYR A 71 -9.83 -28.46 1.77
CA TYR A 71 -9.08 -29.60 1.24
C TYR A 71 -9.00 -30.76 2.24
N ALA A 72 -8.85 -30.47 3.53
CA ALA A 72 -8.79 -31.49 4.59
C ALA A 72 -10.12 -32.22 4.83
N THR A 73 -11.26 -31.59 4.49
CA THR A 73 -12.61 -32.13 4.76
C THR A 73 -13.38 -32.47 3.49
N SER A 74 -12.84 -32.11 2.32
CA SER A 74 -13.40 -32.49 1.03
C SER A 74 -13.22 -33.98 0.80
N VAL A 75 -14.32 -34.67 0.56
CA VAL A 75 -14.34 -36.08 0.17
C VAL A 75 -14.78 -36.18 -1.28
N GLY A 76 -14.23 -37.16 -1.99
CA GLY A 76 -14.57 -37.41 -3.40
C GLY A 76 -16.05 -37.78 -3.60
N PRO A 77 -16.55 -37.74 -4.84
CA PRO A 77 -17.95 -38.01 -5.15
C PRO A 77 -18.40 -39.43 -4.78
N GLU A 78 -17.44 -40.35 -4.62
CA GLU A 78 -17.64 -41.76 -4.26
C GLU A 78 -18.15 -41.97 -2.81
N PHE A 79 -18.06 -40.94 -1.97
CA PHE A 79 -18.50 -41.00 -0.58
C PHE A 79 -19.92 -40.43 -0.43
N PHE A 80 -20.81 -41.17 0.23
CA PHE A 80 -22.22 -40.78 0.44
C PHE A 80 -22.44 -39.59 1.39
N LEU A 81 -21.40 -39.13 2.09
CA LEU A 81 -21.45 -38.03 3.06
C LEU A 81 -20.67 -36.81 2.55
N GLN A 82 -21.11 -36.24 1.43
CA GLN A 82 -20.51 -35.03 0.88
C GLN A 82 -20.83 -33.84 1.79
N LEU A 83 -19.82 -33.39 2.53
CA LEU A 83 -19.96 -32.24 3.44
C LEU A 83 -20.01 -30.90 2.68
N TRP A 84 -19.50 -30.90 1.46
CA TRP A 84 -19.46 -29.78 0.53
C TRP A 84 -20.31 -30.12 -0.70
N PRO A 85 -20.97 -29.14 -1.33
CA PRO A 85 -21.81 -29.41 -2.49
C PRO A 85 -20.96 -29.87 -3.69
N ALA A 86 -21.53 -30.70 -4.57
CA ALA A 86 -20.85 -31.18 -5.77
C ALA A 86 -20.42 -30.06 -6.73
N GLN A 87 -21.15 -28.94 -6.71
CA GLN A 87 -20.86 -27.75 -7.53
C GLN A 87 -20.39 -26.63 -6.60
N PHE A 88 -19.09 -26.60 -6.35
CA PHE A 88 -18.47 -25.71 -5.38
C PHE A 88 -17.34 -24.91 -6.00
N ASP A 89 -17.40 -23.57 -5.88
CA ASP A 89 -16.39 -22.70 -6.46
C ASP A 89 -15.42 -22.16 -5.40
N VAL A 90 -14.19 -22.67 -5.44
CA VAL A 90 -13.07 -22.23 -4.58
C VAL A 90 -12.26 -21.09 -5.18
N ARG A 91 -12.52 -20.71 -6.44
CA ARG A 91 -11.74 -19.68 -7.16
C ARG A 91 -11.76 -18.32 -6.46
N PRO A 92 -12.87 -17.84 -5.86
CA PRO A 92 -12.88 -16.58 -5.12
C PRO A 92 -11.88 -16.57 -3.95
N THR A 93 -11.83 -17.65 -3.18
CA THR A 93 -10.91 -17.78 -2.05
C THR A 93 -9.46 -17.90 -2.54
N GLN A 94 -9.22 -18.66 -3.61
CA GLN A 94 -7.89 -18.73 -4.24
C GLN A 94 -7.44 -17.35 -4.77
N ALA A 95 -8.36 -16.54 -5.30
CA ALA A 95 -8.06 -15.18 -5.73
C ALA A 95 -7.67 -14.27 -4.56
N PHE A 96 -8.30 -14.42 -3.38
CA PHE A 96 -7.86 -13.71 -2.16
C PHE A 96 -6.47 -14.13 -1.71
N VAL A 97 -6.15 -15.43 -1.73
CA VAL A 97 -4.81 -15.93 -1.42
C VAL A 97 -3.79 -15.34 -2.40
N ALA A 98 -4.02 -15.48 -3.71
CA ALA A 98 -3.09 -14.98 -4.73
C ALA A 98 -2.94 -13.45 -4.67
N GLY A 99 -4.04 -12.70 -4.58
CA GLY A 99 -4.02 -11.25 -4.53
C GLY A 99 -3.34 -10.69 -3.29
N SER A 100 -3.58 -11.30 -2.11
CA SER A 100 -2.91 -10.90 -0.87
C SER A 100 -1.40 -11.17 -0.90
N VAL A 101 -0.96 -12.29 -1.49
CA VAL A 101 0.46 -12.57 -1.73
C VAL A 101 1.08 -11.51 -2.66
N VAL A 102 0.41 -11.15 -3.75
CA VAL A 102 0.90 -10.10 -4.68
C VAL A 102 1.04 -8.77 -3.96
N VAL A 103 0.02 -8.35 -3.20
CA VAL A 103 0.05 -7.10 -2.41
C VAL A 103 1.20 -7.13 -1.41
N LEU A 104 1.35 -8.23 -0.67
CA LEU A 104 2.38 -8.40 0.35
C LEU A 104 3.78 -8.31 -0.26
N VAL A 105 4.06 -9.12 -1.28
CA VAL A 105 5.38 -9.19 -1.93
C VAL A 105 5.71 -7.87 -2.61
N ALA A 106 4.78 -7.28 -3.36
CA ALA A 106 5.02 -6.03 -4.08
C ALA A 106 5.38 -4.88 -3.12
N ASN A 107 4.65 -4.75 -2.01
CA ASN A 107 4.91 -3.71 -1.02
C ASN A 107 6.20 -3.96 -0.23
N LEU A 108 6.48 -5.21 0.16
CA LEU A 108 7.73 -5.56 0.84
C LEU A 108 8.96 -5.32 -0.05
N VAL A 109 8.91 -5.78 -1.30
CA VAL A 109 10.01 -5.59 -2.26
C VAL A 109 10.23 -4.10 -2.52
N ALA A 110 9.16 -3.31 -2.68
CA ALA A 110 9.29 -1.87 -2.87
C ALA A 110 9.94 -1.16 -1.67
N GLN A 111 9.64 -1.58 -0.44
CA GLN A 111 10.25 -1.05 0.77
C GLN A 111 11.74 -1.44 0.85
N VAL A 112 12.06 -2.73 0.69
CA VAL A 112 13.44 -3.24 0.76
C VAL A 112 14.34 -2.64 -0.31
N LEU A 113 13.88 -2.59 -1.57
CA LEU A 113 14.64 -1.96 -2.66
C LEU A 113 14.79 -0.45 -2.47
N GLY A 114 13.79 0.20 -1.85
CA GLY A 114 13.84 1.62 -1.52
C GLY A 114 14.86 1.99 -0.45
N GLU A 115 15.23 1.03 0.42
CA GLU A 115 16.20 1.22 1.50
C GLU A 115 17.62 0.78 1.10
N ILE A 116 17.77 -0.39 0.46
CA ILE A 116 19.08 -0.95 0.13
C ILE A 116 19.83 -0.13 -0.93
N ARG A 117 19.09 0.44 -1.89
CA ARG A 117 19.70 0.99 -3.11
C ARG A 117 19.90 2.50 -3.12
N ALA A 118 19.54 3.25 -2.07
CA ALA A 118 19.47 4.71 -2.13
C ALA A 118 20.48 5.45 -1.23
N PRO A 119 21.65 5.89 -1.74
CA PRO A 119 22.17 7.20 -1.35
C PRO A 119 21.13 8.27 -1.70
N ALA A 120 20.92 9.24 -0.80
CA ALA A 120 19.83 10.23 -0.77
C ALA A 120 19.63 11.14 -2.02
N ARG A 121 20.32 10.89 -3.14
CA ARG A 121 20.40 11.78 -4.31
C ARG A 121 19.70 11.29 -5.58
N TYR A 122 19.10 10.09 -5.61
CA TYR A 122 18.59 9.56 -6.87
C TYR A 122 17.06 9.33 -6.93
N PRO A 123 16.41 9.66 -8.07
CA PRO A 123 14.96 9.62 -8.27
C PRO A 123 14.35 8.21 -8.35
N TYR A 124 15.13 7.13 -8.28
CA TYR A 124 14.61 5.77 -8.41
C TYR A 124 13.79 5.29 -7.20
N ARG A 125 13.98 5.89 -6.01
CA ARG A 125 13.20 5.53 -4.82
C ARG A 125 11.69 5.76 -5.00
N GLY A 126 11.32 6.88 -5.63
CA GLY A 126 9.93 7.17 -5.97
C GLY A 126 9.37 6.19 -7.01
N MET A 127 10.19 5.75 -7.97
CA MET A 127 9.76 4.82 -9.01
C MET A 127 9.44 3.42 -8.46
N TYR A 128 10.27 2.89 -7.57
CA TYR A 128 10.00 1.60 -6.92
C TYR A 128 8.74 1.64 -6.04
N ALA A 129 8.52 2.75 -5.33
CA ALA A 129 7.31 2.94 -4.53
C ALA A 129 6.04 2.97 -5.40
N VAL A 130 6.06 3.71 -6.52
CA VAL A 130 4.93 3.76 -7.46
C VAL A 130 4.69 2.41 -8.11
N ALA A 131 5.75 1.73 -8.59
CA ALA A 131 5.63 0.42 -9.23
C ALA A 131 5.07 -0.63 -8.27
N GLY A 132 5.58 -0.70 -7.03
CA GLY A 132 5.08 -1.63 -6.02
C GLY A 132 3.62 -1.39 -5.67
N SER A 133 3.23 -0.12 -5.47
CA SER A 133 1.84 0.26 -5.17
C SER A 133 0.89 -0.06 -6.33
N LEU A 134 1.34 0.14 -7.57
CA LEU A 134 0.54 -0.18 -8.77
C LEU A 134 0.32 -1.69 -8.90
N VAL A 135 1.37 -2.50 -8.72
CA VAL A 135 1.26 -3.96 -8.75
C VAL A 135 0.35 -4.47 -7.62
N GLY A 136 0.51 -3.93 -6.41
CA GLY A 136 -0.38 -4.23 -5.28
C GLY A 136 -1.83 -3.87 -5.56
N PHE A 137 -2.08 -2.69 -6.14
CA PHE A 137 -3.41 -2.26 -6.55
C PHE A 137 -4.05 -3.21 -7.57
N ILE A 138 -3.31 -3.61 -8.61
CA ILE A 138 -3.78 -4.57 -9.61
C ILE A 138 -4.11 -5.91 -8.94
N GLY A 139 -3.24 -6.41 -8.05
CA GLY A 139 -3.49 -7.65 -7.31
C GLY A 139 -4.77 -7.60 -6.47
N ALA A 140 -4.99 -6.49 -5.76
CA ALA A 140 -6.22 -6.29 -4.97
C ALA A 140 -7.48 -6.19 -5.85
N LEU A 141 -7.40 -5.48 -6.99
CA LEU A 141 -8.50 -5.38 -7.95
C LEU A 141 -8.87 -6.72 -8.56
N VAL A 142 -7.88 -7.52 -8.97
CA VAL A 142 -8.12 -8.86 -9.53
C VAL A 142 -8.82 -9.73 -8.48
N ALA A 143 -8.33 -9.74 -7.24
CA ALA A 143 -8.90 -10.53 -6.15
C ALA A 143 -10.39 -10.20 -5.90
N ILE A 144 -10.71 -8.90 -5.80
CA ILE A 144 -12.08 -8.43 -5.59
C ILE A 144 -12.95 -8.62 -6.83
N GLY A 145 -12.40 -8.42 -8.03
CA GLY A 145 -13.08 -8.64 -9.30
C GLY A 145 -13.53 -10.10 -9.45
N PHE A 146 -12.65 -11.05 -9.15
CA PHE A 146 -12.98 -12.49 -9.16
C PHE A 146 -14.08 -12.84 -8.17
N TYR A 147 -14.03 -12.27 -6.95
CA TYR A 147 -15.07 -12.49 -5.96
C TYR A 147 -16.44 -12.07 -6.50
N TYR A 148 -16.58 -10.84 -6.99
CA TYR A 148 -17.87 -10.34 -7.48
C TYR A 148 -18.30 -10.98 -8.79
N SER A 149 -17.38 -11.39 -9.66
CA SER A 149 -17.75 -12.07 -10.90
C SER A 149 -18.29 -13.49 -10.65
N VAL A 150 -17.68 -14.22 -9.72
CA VAL A 150 -18.12 -15.59 -9.38
C VAL A 150 -19.34 -15.57 -8.48
N ASN A 151 -19.37 -14.67 -7.49
CA ASN A 151 -20.51 -14.52 -6.57
C ASN A 151 -21.72 -13.81 -7.21
N ALA A 152 -21.65 -13.43 -8.49
CA ALA A 152 -22.83 -13.00 -9.25
C ALA A 152 -23.75 -14.17 -9.59
N SER A 153 -23.24 -15.42 -9.58
CA SER A 153 -24.05 -16.61 -9.84
C SER A 153 -24.86 -16.99 -8.60
N THR A 154 -26.18 -17.17 -8.76
CA THR A 154 -27.08 -17.63 -7.70
C THR A 154 -27.14 -19.15 -7.57
N SER A 155 -26.52 -19.89 -8.49
CA SER A 155 -26.61 -21.36 -8.58
C SER A 155 -25.39 -22.11 -8.05
N ILE A 156 -24.27 -21.43 -7.81
CA ILE A 156 -23.01 -22.06 -7.39
C ILE A 156 -22.63 -21.55 -5.99
N ASP A 157 -22.46 -22.47 -5.04
CA ASP A 157 -22.03 -22.12 -3.70
C ASP A 157 -20.52 -21.91 -3.62
N THR A 158 -20.11 -20.91 -2.84
CA THR A 158 -18.71 -20.61 -2.52
C THR A 158 -18.40 -20.99 -1.07
N LEU A 159 -17.12 -20.97 -0.70
CA LEU A 159 -16.69 -21.17 0.71
C LEU A 159 -17.45 -20.26 1.68
N GLN A 160 -17.66 -18.99 1.31
CA GLN A 160 -18.36 -18.04 2.15
C GLN A 160 -19.87 -18.32 2.20
N SER A 161 -20.54 -18.51 1.06
CA SER A 161 -22.01 -18.71 1.05
C SER A 161 -22.39 -20.01 1.76
N TRP A 162 -21.63 -21.07 1.56
CA TRP A 162 -21.86 -22.37 2.17
C TRP A 162 -21.62 -22.34 3.68
N SER A 163 -20.44 -21.87 4.12
CA SER A 163 -20.12 -21.81 5.55
C SER A 163 -21.10 -20.93 6.33
N CYS A 164 -21.55 -19.83 5.74
CA CYS A 164 -22.55 -18.97 6.37
C CYS A 164 -23.96 -19.56 6.35
N ARG A 165 -24.34 -20.36 5.34
CA ARG A 165 -25.63 -21.07 5.34
C ARG A 165 -25.74 -22.06 6.51
N TRP A 166 -24.61 -22.67 6.87
CA TRP A 166 -24.53 -23.68 7.92
C TRP A 166 -23.89 -23.16 9.23
N GLU A 167 -23.80 -21.83 9.42
CA GLU A 167 -23.16 -21.19 10.59
C GLU A 167 -23.73 -21.70 11.94
N HIS A 168 -25.02 -22.01 11.97
CA HIS A 168 -25.71 -22.45 13.18
C HIS A 168 -25.57 -23.95 13.48
N VAL A 169 -24.98 -24.74 12.58
CA VAL A 169 -24.75 -26.17 12.80
C VAL A 169 -23.49 -26.35 13.65
N ALA A 170 -23.69 -26.79 14.88
CA ALA A 170 -22.60 -27.11 15.79
C ALA A 170 -21.89 -28.40 15.34
N MET A 171 -20.62 -28.27 14.98
CA MET A 171 -19.76 -29.40 14.63
C MET A 171 -18.78 -29.64 15.77
N GLY A 172 -18.68 -30.90 16.23
CA GLY A 172 -17.69 -31.32 17.24
C GLY A 172 -16.30 -31.60 16.68
N SER A 173 -16.14 -31.53 15.35
CA SER A 173 -14.88 -31.68 14.62
C SER A 173 -14.85 -30.73 13.43
N ARG A 174 -13.70 -30.51 12.79
CA ARG A 174 -13.62 -29.65 11.61
C ARG A 174 -14.50 -30.20 10.48
N PRO A 175 -15.17 -29.34 9.70
CA PRO A 175 -15.10 -27.87 9.68
C PRO A 175 -16.06 -27.23 10.69
N HIS A 176 -15.60 -26.18 11.38
CA HIS A 176 -16.45 -25.35 12.23
C HIS A 176 -17.08 -24.22 11.40
N PHE A 177 -18.25 -24.47 10.80
CA PHE A 177 -18.88 -23.56 9.83
C PHE A 177 -19.09 -22.14 10.35
N GLY A 178 -19.46 -21.97 11.62
CA GLY A 178 -19.63 -20.63 12.19
C GLY A 178 -18.32 -19.83 12.29
N THR A 179 -17.19 -20.49 12.55
CA THR A 179 -15.87 -19.84 12.53
C THR A 179 -15.47 -19.50 11.09
N LEU A 180 -15.60 -20.46 10.16
CA LEU A 180 -15.29 -20.26 8.74
C LEU A 180 -16.12 -19.12 8.11
N CYS A 181 -17.40 -18.98 8.49
CA CYS A 181 -18.24 -17.89 8.01
C CYS A 181 -17.70 -16.52 8.48
N LYS A 182 -17.32 -16.41 9.75
CA LYS A 182 -16.78 -15.16 10.31
C LYS A 182 -15.43 -14.81 9.69
N GLU A 183 -14.54 -15.79 9.54
CA GLU A 183 -13.25 -15.61 8.88
C GLU A 183 -13.39 -15.22 7.41
N SER A 184 -14.30 -15.87 6.67
CA SER A 184 -14.57 -15.53 5.27
C SER A 184 -15.15 -14.12 5.12
N LYS A 185 -16.09 -13.73 5.99
CA LYS A 185 -16.63 -12.36 6.03
C LYS A 185 -15.53 -11.33 6.35
N ALA A 186 -14.66 -11.64 7.32
CA ALA A 186 -13.53 -10.78 7.66
C ALA A 186 -12.56 -10.66 6.48
N GLY A 187 -12.20 -11.77 5.83
CA GLY A 187 -11.33 -11.80 4.65
C GLY A 187 -11.87 -10.95 3.52
N LEU A 188 -13.15 -11.08 3.19
CA LEU A 188 -13.81 -10.23 2.19
C LEU A 188 -13.79 -8.75 2.57
N ALA A 189 -14.13 -8.42 3.82
CA ALA A 189 -14.18 -7.03 4.28
C ALA A 189 -12.80 -6.37 4.20
N LEU A 190 -11.76 -7.06 4.66
CA LEU A 190 -10.39 -6.56 4.62
C LEU A 190 -9.85 -6.49 3.20
N ALA A 191 -10.15 -7.47 2.33
CA ALA A 191 -9.80 -7.43 0.92
C ALA A 191 -10.47 -6.26 0.19
N THR A 192 -11.72 -5.96 0.54
CA THR A 192 -12.46 -4.81 -0.01
C THR A 192 -11.83 -3.49 0.44
N LEU A 193 -11.39 -3.41 1.71
CA LEU A 193 -10.70 -2.24 2.25
C LEU A 193 -9.28 -2.05 1.69
N LEU A 194 -8.61 -3.13 1.24
CA LEU A 194 -7.32 -3.04 0.58
C LEU A 194 -7.37 -2.23 -0.72
N VAL A 195 -8.47 -2.29 -1.48
CA VAL A 195 -8.60 -1.56 -2.76
C VAL A 195 -8.47 -0.03 -2.59
N PRO A 196 -9.33 0.66 -1.79
CA PRO A 196 -9.18 2.10 -1.58
C PRO A 196 -7.88 2.45 -0.87
N LEU A 197 -7.38 1.59 0.03
CA LEU A 197 -6.08 1.82 0.67
C LEU A 197 -4.94 1.85 -0.35
N GLN A 198 -4.91 0.91 -1.31
CA GLN A 198 -3.90 0.89 -2.37
C GLN A 198 -4.02 2.12 -3.29
N ILE A 199 -5.23 2.62 -3.55
CA ILE A 199 -5.42 3.88 -4.30
C ILE A 199 -4.78 5.05 -3.55
N ILE A 200 -4.98 5.15 -2.23
CA ILE A 200 -4.40 6.20 -1.41
C ILE A 200 -2.87 6.08 -1.40
N VAL A 201 -2.32 4.88 -1.18
CA VAL A 201 -0.87 4.64 -1.19
C VAL A 201 -0.26 5.05 -2.54
N LEU A 202 -0.86 4.63 -3.65
CA LEU A 202 -0.44 4.98 -5.01
C LEU A 202 -0.51 6.50 -5.24
N GLY A 203 -1.60 7.14 -4.81
CA GLY A 203 -1.78 8.59 -4.91
C GLY A 203 -0.69 9.37 -4.16
N VAL A 204 -0.39 8.96 -2.92
CA VAL A 204 0.68 9.56 -2.12
C VAL A 204 2.06 9.32 -2.75
N ALA A 205 2.32 8.12 -3.28
CA ALA A 205 3.58 7.79 -3.96
C ALA A 205 3.78 8.62 -5.24
N CYS A 206 2.73 8.76 -6.06
CA CYS A 206 2.75 9.61 -7.24
C CYS A 206 2.96 11.08 -6.86
N PHE A 207 2.25 11.58 -5.86
CA PHE A 207 2.40 12.95 -5.38
C PHE A 207 3.84 13.21 -4.91
N GLN A 208 4.41 12.32 -4.09
CA GLN A 208 5.81 12.40 -3.66
C GLN A 208 6.78 12.44 -4.86
N ALA A 209 6.60 11.56 -5.85
CA ALA A 209 7.44 11.53 -7.04
C ALA A 209 7.35 12.84 -7.87
N THR A 210 6.19 13.49 -7.93
CA THR A 210 6.05 14.80 -8.59
C THR A 210 6.74 15.93 -7.84
N LEU A 211 6.71 15.91 -6.50
CA LEU A 211 7.42 16.89 -5.67
C LEU A 211 8.94 16.73 -5.80
N ASP A 212 9.44 15.49 -5.76
CA ASP A 212 10.86 15.20 -5.91
C ASP A 212 11.39 15.69 -7.26
N ARG A 213 10.61 15.53 -8.34
CA ARG A 213 10.95 16.08 -9.67
C ARG A 213 11.00 17.61 -9.66
N LYS A 214 10.01 18.28 -9.07
CA LYS A 214 9.97 19.75 -9.00
C LYS A 214 11.15 20.32 -8.22
N VAL A 215 11.56 19.67 -7.13
CA VAL A 215 12.73 20.08 -6.33
C VAL A 215 14.04 19.82 -7.08
N GLY A 216 14.15 18.70 -7.82
CA GLY A 216 15.33 18.38 -8.62
C GLY A 216 15.57 19.29 -9.84
N HIS A 217 14.53 19.97 -10.33
CA HIS A 217 14.62 20.95 -11.43
C HIS A 217 15.05 22.36 -10.99
N LEU A 218 15.18 22.63 -9.69
CA LEU A 218 15.77 23.90 -9.23
C LEU A 218 17.26 23.89 -9.59
N PRO A 219 17.77 24.90 -10.33
CA PRO A 219 19.20 24.98 -10.62
C PRO A 219 19.94 25.17 -9.30
N LEU A 220 20.59 24.11 -8.84
CA LEU A 220 21.64 24.23 -7.84
C LEU A 220 22.75 25.07 -8.49
N LYS A 221 22.72 26.39 -8.22
CA LYS A 221 23.80 27.30 -8.55
C LYS A 221 25.02 26.80 -7.80
N ARG A 222 25.86 26.05 -8.51
CA ARG A 222 27.15 25.55 -8.07
C ARG A 222 27.96 26.78 -7.66
N GLY A 223 28.26 26.88 -6.36
CA GLY A 223 29.18 27.88 -5.81
C GLY A 223 30.57 27.74 -6.42
#